data_AF-A0A7S3HVS6-F1
#
_entry.id   AF-A0A7S3HVS6-F1
#
_cell.length_a   1.000
_cell.length_b   1.000
_cell.length_c   1.000
_cell.angle_alpha   90.00
_cell.angle_beta   90.00
_cell.angle_gamma   90.00
#
_symmetry.space_group_name_H-M   'P 1'
#
loop_
_entity.id
_entity.type
_entity.pdbx_description
1 polymer ?
#
loop_
_entity_poly.entity_id
_entity_poly.type
_entity_poly.pdbx_seq_one_letter_code
_entity_poly.pdbx_strand_id
1 'polypeptide(L)'
;MMSREGDFKDVPSTLKPGLLRFLHAWLCVATGAILSDYVDEKFMLTEEFLAGYGIAQKLFYQYLVVKLTMQTYLVGWCLMECGTIAAGLSYNGIDEETGKAKHDRVQSCVIWKLETSFRVKDFLANWNISAHMWLKHYIFMRMLPNQKRGS
;
A
#
# COMPACT_ATOMS: atom_id res chain seq x y z
N MET A 1 -1.03 29.89 4.65
CA MET A 1 -0.40 29.13 3.54
C MET A 1 0.78 29.98 3.07
N MET A 2 2.02 29.51 3.19
CA MET A 2 3.20 30.29 2.79
C MET A 2 3.08 30.69 1.32
N SER A 3 3.17 31.99 1.02
CA SER A 3 3.21 32.52 -0.35
C SER A 3 4.43 31.91 -1.03
N ARG A 4 4.23 31.18 -2.13
CA ARG A 4 5.31 30.61 -2.93
C ARG A 4 5.84 31.69 -3.85
N GLU A 5 6.96 32.28 -3.47
CA GLU A 5 7.60 33.38 -4.21
C GLU A 5 8.98 32.94 -4.73
N GLY A 6 9.46 33.61 -5.79
CA GLY A 6 10.75 33.31 -6.42
C GLY A 6 10.83 31.88 -6.99
N ASP A 7 11.94 31.20 -6.70
CA ASP A 7 12.26 29.85 -7.20
C ASP A 7 11.25 28.77 -6.80
N PHE A 8 10.36 29.04 -5.83
CA PHE A 8 9.36 28.10 -5.35
C PHE A 8 8.01 28.19 -6.08
N LYS A 9 7.87 29.11 -7.05
CA LYS A 9 6.61 29.34 -7.77
C LYS A 9 6.11 28.09 -8.51
N ASP A 10 7.03 27.35 -9.12
CA ASP A 10 6.71 26.18 -9.95
C ASP A 10 6.73 24.86 -9.16
N VAL A 11 7.00 24.90 -7.85
CA VAL A 11 7.03 23.69 -7.03
C VAL A 11 5.62 23.11 -6.92
N PRO A 12 5.41 21.83 -7.25
CA PRO A 12 4.09 21.22 -7.16
C PRO A 12 3.56 21.19 -5.72
N SER A 13 2.24 21.23 -5.57
CA SER A 13 1.61 21.21 -4.25
C SER A 13 1.60 19.80 -3.66
N THR A 14 2.24 19.63 -2.50
CA THR A 14 2.26 18.37 -1.75
C THR A 14 1.07 18.22 -0.80
N LEU A 15 0.34 19.30 -0.53
CA LEU A 15 -0.73 19.31 0.48
C LEU A 15 -1.89 18.39 0.09
N LYS A 16 -2.42 18.55 -1.14
CA LYS A 16 -3.52 17.73 -1.63
C LYS A 16 -3.18 16.22 -1.67
N PRO A 17 -2.07 15.77 -2.28
CA PRO A 17 -1.71 14.35 -2.28
C PRO A 17 -1.41 13.81 -0.88
N GLY A 18 -0.78 14.62 -0.01
CA GLY A 18 -0.52 14.24 1.38
C GLY A 18 -1.81 14.03 2.16
N LEU A 19 -2.75 14.99 2.09
CA LEU A 19 -4.07 14.88 2.73
C LEU A 19 -4.87 13.69 2.19
N LEU A 20 -4.86 13.46 0.88
CA LEU A 20 -5.53 12.31 0.30
C LEU A 20 -4.94 11.00 0.82
N ARG A 21 -3.61 10.91 0.95
CA ARG A 21 -2.96 9.71 1.48
C ARG A 21 -3.22 9.50 2.97
N PHE A 22 -3.26 10.58 3.73
CA PHE A 22 -3.69 10.58 5.12
C PHE A 22 -5.14 10.09 5.27
N LEU A 23 -6.07 10.56 4.42
CA LEU A 23 -7.45 10.09 4.41
C LEU A 23 -7.54 8.58 4.14
N HIS A 24 -6.75 8.04 3.20
CA HIS A 24 -6.70 6.59 3.01
C HIS A 24 -6.29 5.83 4.27
N ALA A 25 -5.30 6.33 5.03
CA ALA A 25 -4.90 5.73 6.30
C ALA A 25 -6.07 5.69 7.29
N TRP A 26 -6.80 6.79 7.44
CA TRP A 26 -7.95 6.85 8.35
C TRP A 26 -9.14 6.00 7.91
N LEU A 27 -9.36 5.86 6.61
CA LEU A 27 -10.35 4.92 6.09
C LEU A 27 -9.97 3.47 6.42
N CYS A 28 -8.69 3.12 6.31
CA CYS A 28 -8.18 1.81 6.72
C CYS A 28 -8.32 1.59 8.25
N VAL A 29 -8.06 2.61 9.07
CA VAL A 29 -8.29 2.55 10.53
C VAL A 29 -9.78 2.32 10.83
N ALA A 30 -10.67 3.10 10.25
CA ALA A 30 -12.10 3.01 10.51
C ALA A 30 -12.67 1.64 10.10
N THR A 31 -12.31 1.17 8.90
CA THR A 31 -12.74 -0.16 8.41
C THR A 31 -12.12 -1.29 9.22
N GLY A 32 -10.86 -1.17 9.63
CA GLY A 32 -10.19 -2.12 10.51
C GLY A 32 -10.86 -2.20 11.89
N ALA A 33 -11.19 -1.07 12.51
CA ALA A 33 -11.86 -1.02 13.80
C ALA A 33 -13.26 -1.65 13.74
N ILE A 34 -14.05 -1.33 12.70
CA ILE A 34 -15.35 -1.96 12.48
C ILE A 34 -15.18 -3.46 12.32
N LEU A 35 -14.19 -3.91 11.53
CA LEU A 35 -13.98 -5.33 11.27
C LEU A 35 -13.49 -6.09 12.51
N SER A 36 -12.67 -5.46 13.36
CA SER A 36 -12.18 -6.09 14.60
C SER A 36 -13.27 -6.36 15.63
N ASP A 37 -14.40 -5.64 15.58
CA ASP A 37 -15.54 -5.91 16.46
C ASP A 37 -16.25 -7.24 16.10
N TYR A 38 -16.13 -7.71 14.86
CA TYR A 38 -16.79 -8.92 14.37
C TYR A 38 -15.83 -10.11 14.15
N VAL A 39 -14.53 -9.85 14.03
CA VAL A 39 -13.54 -10.83 13.57
C VAL A 39 -12.38 -10.88 14.55
N ASP A 40 -12.11 -12.07 15.07
CA ASP A 40 -10.95 -12.38 15.89
C ASP A 40 -10.08 -13.42 15.18
N GLU A 41 -8.83 -13.07 14.94
CA GLU A 41 -7.84 -13.99 14.36
C GLU A 41 -7.70 -15.28 15.18
N LYS A 42 -7.82 -15.19 16.51
CA LYS A 42 -7.64 -16.34 17.41
C LYS A 42 -8.77 -17.34 17.31
N PHE A 43 -9.96 -16.92 16.90
CA PHE A 43 -11.10 -17.82 16.75
C PHE A 43 -10.82 -18.94 15.75
N MET A 44 -10.04 -18.66 14.69
CA MET A 44 -9.69 -19.67 13.69
C MET A 44 -8.81 -20.81 14.23
N LEU A 45 -8.14 -20.59 15.35
CA LEU A 45 -7.27 -21.58 15.99
C LEU A 45 -8.02 -22.47 16.99
N THR A 46 -9.31 -22.22 17.21
CA THR A 46 -10.13 -22.99 18.16
C THR A 46 -10.66 -24.28 17.55
N GLU A 47 -10.85 -25.31 18.39
CA GLU A 47 -11.46 -26.57 17.95
C GLU A 47 -12.92 -26.37 17.48
N GLU A 48 -13.63 -25.39 18.05
CA GLU A 48 -14.99 -25.03 17.66
C GLU A 48 -15.05 -24.59 16.19
N PHE A 49 -14.13 -23.73 15.75
CA PHE A 49 -14.04 -23.31 14.36
C PHE A 49 -13.70 -24.48 13.43
N LEU A 50 -12.77 -25.36 13.86
CA LEU A 50 -12.32 -26.51 13.08
C LEU A 50 -13.39 -27.59 12.93
N ALA A 51 -14.15 -27.89 13.98
CA ALA A 51 -15.16 -28.96 13.97
C ALA A 51 -16.56 -28.45 13.53
N GLY A 52 -16.91 -27.22 13.88
CA GLY A 52 -18.28 -26.70 13.74
C GLY A 52 -18.61 -26.06 12.39
N TYR A 53 -17.63 -25.56 11.64
CA TYR A 53 -17.88 -24.77 10.43
C TYR A 53 -17.58 -25.52 9.13
N GLY A 54 -18.42 -25.28 8.13
CA GLY A 54 -18.21 -25.79 6.77
C GLY A 54 -17.06 -25.09 6.05
N ILE A 55 -16.52 -25.71 4.99
CA ILE A 55 -15.33 -25.19 4.30
C ILE A 55 -15.54 -23.79 3.70
N ALA A 56 -16.73 -23.49 3.17
CA ALA A 56 -17.05 -22.18 2.63
C ALA A 56 -17.05 -21.08 3.70
N GLN A 57 -17.60 -21.38 4.88
CA GLN A 57 -17.59 -20.45 6.03
C GLN A 57 -16.17 -20.22 6.53
N LYS A 58 -15.34 -21.28 6.59
CA LYS A 58 -13.94 -21.18 6.97
C LYS A 58 -13.14 -20.30 6.01
N LEU A 59 -13.31 -20.50 4.70
CA LEU A 59 -12.65 -19.68 3.68
C LEU A 59 -13.08 -18.21 3.76
N PHE A 60 -14.38 -17.96 3.98
CA PHE A 60 -14.89 -16.60 4.13
C PHE A 60 -14.35 -15.92 5.39
N TYR A 61 -14.36 -16.61 6.54
CA TYR A 61 -13.81 -16.08 7.78
C TYR A 61 -12.30 -15.83 7.68
N GLN A 62 -11.55 -16.76 7.09
CA GLN A 62 -10.12 -16.60 6.81
C GLN A 62 -9.84 -15.39 5.94
N TYR A 63 -10.66 -15.15 4.91
CA TYR A 63 -10.56 -13.94 4.09
C TYR A 63 -10.75 -12.68 4.93
N LEU A 64 -11.77 -12.63 5.80
CA LEU A 64 -11.99 -11.49 6.69
C LEU A 64 -10.83 -11.25 7.66
N VAL A 65 -10.24 -12.31 8.23
CA VAL A 65 -9.06 -12.19 9.10
C VAL A 65 -7.88 -11.63 8.32
N VAL A 66 -7.58 -12.17 7.13
CA VAL A 66 -6.50 -11.64 6.28
C VAL A 66 -6.73 -10.17 5.98
N LYS A 67 -7.97 -9.78 5.68
CA LYS A 67 -8.35 -8.39 5.43
C LYS A 67 -8.13 -7.50 6.65
N LEU A 68 -8.49 -7.96 7.84
CA LEU A 68 -8.25 -7.25 9.10
C LEU A 68 -6.75 -7.05 9.34
N THR A 69 -5.96 -8.12 9.24
CA THR A 69 -4.50 -8.06 9.43
C THR A 69 -3.85 -7.13 8.40
N MET A 70 -4.33 -7.14 7.15
CA MET A 70 -3.84 -6.25 6.10
C MET A 70 -4.07 -4.77 6.41
N GLN A 71 -5.17 -4.39 7.08
CA GLN A 71 -5.44 -2.98 7.41
C GLN A 71 -4.28 -2.37 8.22
N THR A 72 -3.72 -3.11 9.18
CA THR A 72 -2.58 -2.65 9.99
C THR A 72 -1.37 -2.24 9.13
N TYR A 73 -1.05 -3.03 8.10
CA TYR A 73 0.03 -2.72 7.18
C TYR A 73 -0.30 -1.54 6.26
N LEU A 74 -1.53 -1.48 5.74
CA LEU A 74 -1.98 -0.39 4.87
C LEU A 74 -1.94 0.97 5.61
N VAL A 75 -2.36 1.00 6.88
CA VAL A 75 -2.28 2.20 7.73
C VAL A 75 -0.83 2.65 7.87
N GLY A 76 0.07 1.74 8.27
CA GLY A 76 1.48 2.05 8.45
C GLY A 76 2.13 2.60 7.17
N TRP A 77 1.86 1.98 6.03
CA TRP A 77 2.38 2.46 4.74
C TRP A 77 1.79 3.80 4.32
N CYS A 78 0.48 4.01 4.45
CA CYS A 78 -0.13 5.29 4.08
C CYS A 78 0.39 6.45 4.93
N LEU A 79 0.61 6.23 6.23
CA LEU A 79 1.17 7.25 7.12
C LEU A 79 2.63 7.56 6.79
N MET A 80 3.45 6.54 6.52
CA MET A 80 4.83 6.73 6.07
C MET A 80 4.88 7.52 4.75
N GLU A 81 4.06 7.14 3.76
CA GLU A 81 3.99 7.84 2.48
C GLU A 81 3.50 9.28 2.62
N CYS A 82 2.61 9.57 3.57
CA CYS A 82 2.18 10.94 3.87
C CYS A 82 3.37 11.83 4.26
N GLY A 83 4.28 11.32 5.09
CA GLY A 83 5.49 12.04 5.50
C GLY A 83 6.43 12.34 4.33
N THR A 84 6.68 11.35 3.47
CA THR A 84 7.56 11.51 2.30
C THR A 84 6.94 12.41 1.22
N ILE A 85 5.61 12.39 1.06
CA ILE A 85 4.88 13.32 0.21
C ILE A 85 4.99 14.74 0.75
N ALA A 86 4.76 14.95 2.06
CA ALA A 86 4.84 16.26 2.70
C ALA A 86 6.24 16.87 2.56
N ALA A 87 7.29 16.05 2.69
CA ALA A 87 8.69 16.44 2.49
C ALA A 87 9.08 16.65 1.01
N GLY A 88 8.21 16.31 0.05
CA GLY A 88 8.47 16.44 -1.39
C GLY A 88 9.32 15.30 -2.00
N LEU A 89 9.75 14.33 -1.21
CA LEU A 89 10.59 13.20 -1.65
C LEU A 89 9.87 12.25 -2.62
N SER A 90 8.54 12.20 -2.53
CA SER A 90 7.71 11.32 -3.37
C SER A 90 7.46 11.87 -4.78
N TYR A 91 7.96 13.05 -5.13
CA TYR A 91 7.76 13.63 -6.47
C TYR A 91 8.40 12.78 -7.57
N ASN A 92 7.62 12.49 -8.62
CA ASN A 92 8.00 11.62 -9.74
C ASN A 92 7.69 12.24 -11.11
N GLY A 93 7.85 13.56 -11.24
CA GLY A 93 7.57 14.27 -12.50
C GLY A 93 6.09 14.64 -12.68
N ILE A 94 5.77 15.09 -13.90
CA ILE A 94 4.43 15.48 -14.31
C ILE A 94 3.81 14.36 -15.14
N ASP A 95 2.54 14.08 -14.88
CA ASP A 95 1.76 13.18 -15.70
C ASP A 95 1.49 13.78 -17.08
N GLU A 96 1.88 13.09 -18.14
CA GLU A 96 1.68 13.55 -19.52
C GLU A 96 0.18 13.65 -19.86
N GLU A 97 -0.65 12.76 -19.32
CA GLU A 97 -2.09 12.73 -19.58
C GLU A 97 -2.87 13.77 -18.75
N THR A 98 -2.51 13.92 -17.47
CA THR A 98 -3.30 14.75 -16.53
C THR A 98 -2.70 16.12 -16.27
N GLY A 99 -1.46 16.36 -16.68
CA GLY A 99 -0.71 17.60 -16.41
C GLY A 99 -0.41 17.83 -14.93
N LYS A 100 -0.63 16.84 -14.06
CA LYS A 100 -0.48 16.96 -12.60
C LYS A 100 0.82 16.32 -12.13
N ALA A 101 1.37 16.85 -11.04
CA ALA A 101 2.52 16.24 -10.39
C ALA A 101 2.18 14.86 -9.82
N LYS A 102 3.03 13.87 -10.15
CA LYS A 102 2.98 12.53 -9.59
C LYS A 102 3.74 12.50 -8.27
N HIS A 103 3.13 11.89 -7.27
CA HIS A 103 3.70 11.72 -5.93
C HIS A 103 3.83 10.23 -5.56
N ASP A 104 4.25 9.40 -6.51
CA ASP A 104 4.31 7.94 -6.40
C ASP A 104 5.75 7.38 -6.36
N ARG A 105 6.78 8.23 -6.25
CA ARG A 105 8.19 7.79 -6.23
C ARG A 105 8.53 6.95 -4.99
N VAL A 106 8.00 7.34 -3.83
CA VAL A 106 8.13 6.59 -2.58
C VAL A 106 6.75 6.06 -2.22
N GLN A 107 6.45 4.87 -2.74
CA GLN A 107 5.18 4.19 -2.55
C GLN A 107 5.44 2.73 -2.13
N SER A 108 4.68 2.26 -1.16
CA SER A 108 4.74 0.89 -0.64
C SER A 108 3.48 0.10 -0.95
N CYS A 109 2.33 0.75 -1.21
CA CYS A 109 1.13 0.04 -1.66
C CYS A 109 0.24 0.86 -2.60
N VAL A 110 -0.45 0.17 -3.50
CA VAL A 110 -1.55 0.74 -4.30
C VAL A 110 -2.85 0.03 -3.91
N ILE A 111 -3.56 0.58 -2.93
CA ILE A 111 -4.73 -0.06 -2.28
C ILE A 111 -5.73 -0.55 -3.32
N TRP A 112 -6.16 0.30 -4.25
CA TRP A 112 -7.19 -0.09 -5.22
C TRP A 112 -6.77 -1.27 -6.09
N LYS A 113 -5.55 -1.22 -6.66
CA LYS A 113 -5.02 -2.31 -7.49
C LYS A 113 -4.82 -3.59 -6.70
N LEU A 114 -4.45 -3.46 -5.42
CA LEU A 114 -4.27 -4.58 -4.52
C LEU A 114 -5.60 -5.31 -4.26
N GLU A 115 -6.66 -4.55 -3.98
CA GLU A 115 -7.98 -5.07 -3.63
C GLU A 115 -8.75 -5.61 -4.83
N THR A 116 -8.58 -4.99 -6.00
CA THR A 116 -9.24 -5.46 -7.24
C THR A 116 -8.43 -6.50 -8.00
N SER A 117 -7.28 -6.95 -7.46
CA SER A 117 -6.42 -7.90 -8.16
C SER A 117 -7.00 -9.31 -8.12
N PHE A 118 -7.19 -9.91 -9.29
CA PHE A 118 -7.55 -11.33 -9.43
C PHE A 118 -6.33 -12.24 -9.61
N ARG A 119 -5.16 -11.67 -9.89
CA ARG A 119 -3.93 -12.42 -10.19
C ARG A 119 -2.93 -12.24 -9.06
N VAL A 120 -2.37 -13.34 -8.58
CA VAL A 120 -1.37 -13.33 -7.49
C VAL A 120 -0.17 -12.45 -7.85
N LYS A 121 0.31 -12.50 -9.10
CA LYS A 121 1.40 -11.65 -9.60
C LYS A 121 1.08 -10.16 -9.44
N ASP A 122 -0.13 -9.75 -9.81
CA ASP A 122 -0.54 -8.35 -9.76
C ASP A 122 -0.80 -7.91 -8.31
N PHE A 123 -1.31 -8.81 -7.46
CA PHE A 123 -1.44 -8.55 -6.02
C PHE A 123 -0.07 -8.27 -5.39
N LEU A 124 0.90 -9.15 -5.61
CA LEU A 124 2.26 -9.01 -5.09
C LEU A 124 2.96 -7.76 -5.65
N ALA A 125 2.76 -7.44 -6.94
CA ALA A 125 3.34 -6.23 -7.54
C ALA A 125 2.85 -4.92 -6.89
N ASN A 126 1.70 -4.92 -6.20
CA ASN A 126 1.13 -3.75 -5.53
C ASN A 126 1.22 -3.81 -3.99
N TRP A 127 1.76 -4.90 -3.43
CA TRP A 127 1.96 -5.13 -2.00
C TRP A 127 3.43 -4.90 -1.64
N ASN A 128 3.73 -4.05 -0.66
CA ASN A 128 5.11 -3.81 -0.20
C ASN A 128 6.11 -3.50 -1.35
N ILE A 129 5.72 -2.58 -2.23
CA ILE A 129 6.42 -2.25 -3.48
C ILE A 129 7.89 -1.88 -3.20
N SER A 130 8.15 -1.12 -2.14
CA SER A 130 9.51 -0.70 -1.76
C SER A 130 10.41 -1.89 -1.44
N ALA A 131 9.90 -2.91 -0.73
CA ALA A 131 10.66 -4.13 -0.47
C ALA A 131 10.89 -4.94 -1.75
N HIS A 132 9.89 -5.04 -2.63
CA HIS A 132 10.07 -5.71 -3.93
C HIS A 132 11.13 -5.03 -4.79
N MET A 133 11.13 -3.70 -4.84
CA MET A 133 12.16 -2.93 -5.54
C MET A 133 13.53 -3.17 -4.91
N TRP A 134 13.64 -3.19 -3.59
CA TRP A 134 14.89 -3.49 -2.91
C TRP A 134 15.40 -4.90 -3.24
N LEU A 135 14.54 -5.93 -3.13
CA LEU A 135 14.88 -7.31 -3.48
C LEU A 135 15.33 -7.43 -4.94
N LYS A 136 14.64 -6.76 -5.86
CA LYS A 136 15.00 -6.75 -7.28
C LYS A 136 16.41 -6.20 -7.49
N HIS A 137 16.68 -4.98 -7.03
CA HIS A 137 17.93 -4.28 -7.34
C HIS A 137 19.13 -4.76 -6.51
N TYR A 138 18.90 -5.14 -5.24
CA TYR A 138 19.98 -5.48 -4.32
C TYR A 138 20.23 -6.98 -4.16
N ILE A 139 19.27 -7.84 -4.52
CA ILE A 139 19.45 -9.29 -4.44
C ILE A 139 19.40 -9.91 -5.84
N PHE A 140 18.23 -9.85 -6.50
CA PHE A 140 18.00 -10.58 -7.75
C PHE A 140 18.96 -10.19 -8.87
N MET A 141 19.09 -8.89 -9.17
CA MET A 141 19.99 -8.41 -10.23
C MET A 141 21.47 -8.72 -9.93
N ARG A 142 21.83 -8.88 -8.66
CA ARG A 142 23.20 -9.24 -8.26
C ARG A 142 23.49 -10.73 -8.44
N MET A 143 22.50 -11.58 -8.26
CA MET A 143 22.61 -13.02 -8.49
C MET A 143 22.61 -13.40 -9.98
N LEU A 144 22.10 -12.52 -10.85
CA LEU A 144 22.14 -12.77 -12.30
C LEU A 144 23.58 -12.69 -12.85
N PRO A 145 23.95 -13.58 -13.78
CA PRO A 145 25.19 -13.46 -14.55
C PRO A 145 25.25 -12.09 -15.23
N ASN A 146 26.45 -11.49 -15.29
CA ASN A 146 26.66 -10.13 -15.80
C ASN A 146 26.04 -9.89 -17.19
N GLN A 147 25.97 -10.93 -18.02
CA GLN A 147 25.42 -10.87 -19.39
C GLN A 147 23.89 -10.68 -19.45
N LYS A 148 23.17 -10.88 -18.35
CA LYS A 148 21.70 -10.73 -18.25
C LYS A 148 21.27 -9.55 -17.37
N ARG A 149 22.20 -8.67 -16.98
CA ARG A 149 21.91 -7.53 -16.07
C ARG A 149 21.23 -6.33 -16.74
N GLY A 150 21.00 -6.36 -18.05
CA GLY A 150 20.38 -5.26 -18.78
C GLY A 150 19.52 -5.73 -19.94
N SER A 151 18.21 -5.85 -19.70
CA SER A 151 17.14 -5.59 -20.65
C SER A 151 16.00 -4.90 -19.91
#